data_AF-A0A1I6DX62-F1
#
_entry.id   AF-A0A1I6DX62-F1
#
_cell.length_a   1.000
_cell.length_b   1.000
_cell.length_c   1.000
_cell.angle_alpha   90.00
_cell.angle_beta   90.00
_cell.angle_gamma   90.00
#
_symmetry.space_group_name_H-M   'P 1'
#
loop_
_entity.id
_entity.type
_entity.pdbx_description
1 polymer ?
#
loop_
_entity_poly.entity_id
_entity_poly.type
_entity_poly.pdbx_seq_one_letter_code
_entity_poly.pdbx_strand_id
1 'polypeptide(L)'
;MVTFGRMGRFLVALALMLGFAVLSAPLAQAAPGTRWEIVPCAAGSKALWLPRVDKFGTDLSCTTEEARSAAVKAAVDSGSPTRMMNVAIAFAQQLADKSLTASSPCVLGAKGAVGEAIGTCLAA
;
A
#
# COMPACT_ATOMS: atom_id res chain seq x y z
N MET A 1 -10.98 -23.80 40.39
CA MET A 1 -11.92 -23.42 39.31
C MET A 1 -11.50 -22.04 38.81
N VAL A 2 -10.63 -21.98 37.79
CA VAL A 2 -10.05 -20.72 37.30
C VAL A 2 -10.91 -20.19 36.16
N THR A 3 -11.29 -18.92 36.26
CA THR A 3 -12.33 -18.22 35.49
C THR A 3 -11.93 -18.04 34.01
N PHE A 4 -12.23 -19.04 33.17
CA PHE A 4 -11.95 -19.05 31.71
C PHE A 4 -12.46 -17.80 30.95
N GLY A 5 -13.50 -17.13 31.45
CA GLY A 5 -14.07 -15.94 30.81
C GLY A 5 -13.20 -14.68 30.86
N ARG A 6 -12.28 -14.56 31.83
CA ARG A 6 -11.44 -13.35 32.00
C ARG A 6 -10.19 -13.39 31.11
N MET A 7 -9.66 -14.59 30.88
CA MET A 7 -8.49 -14.83 30.02
C MET A 7 -8.83 -14.70 28.53
N GLY A 8 -10.00 -15.17 28.10
CA GLY A 8 -10.47 -15.02 26.72
C GLY A 8 -10.66 -13.56 26.31
N ARG A 9 -11.21 -12.72 27.19
CA ARG A 9 -11.35 -11.27 26.94
C ARG A 9 -9.99 -10.56 26.84
N PHE A 10 -9.00 -11.04 27.59
CA PHE A 10 -7.64 -10.53 27.54
C PHE A 10 -6.95 -10.88 26.21
N LEU A 11 -7.15 -12.10 25.70
CA LEU A 11 -6.61 -12.51 24.40
C LEU A 11 -7.28 -11.77 23.23
N VAL A 12 -8.58 -11.51 23.31
CA VAL A 12 -9.30 -10.69 22.32
C VAL A 12 -8.81 -9.24 22.34
N ALA A 13 -8.64 -8.66 23.53
CA ALA A 13 -8.09 -7.32 23.67
C ALA A 13 -6.64 -7.23 23.16
N LEU A 14 -5.81 -8.24 23.42
CA LEU A 14 -4.44 -8.31 22.94
C LEU A 14 -4.41 -8.46 21.40
N ALA A 15 -5.29 -9.27 20.82
CA ALA A 15 -5.42 -9.40 19.37
C ALA A 15 -5.90 -8.10 18.71
N LEU A 16 -6.82 -7.37 19.35
CA LEU A 16 -7.27 -6.05 18.88
C LEU A 16 -6.16 -4.99 18.97
N MET A 17 -5.39 -4.97 20.06
CA MET A 17 -4.26 -4.05 20.24
C MET A 17 -3.09 -4.35 19.30
N LEU A 18 -2.75 -5.64 19.11
CA LEU A 18 -1.75 -6.05 18.12
C LEU A 18 -2.24 -5.79 16.69
N GLY A 19 -3.52 -6.01 16.41
CA GLY A 19 -4.14 -5.62 15.15
C GLY A 19 -4.02 -4.12 14.90
N PHE A 20 -4.32 -3.29 15.90
CA PHE A 20 -4.14 -1.83 15.80
C PHE A 20 -2.68 -1.43 15.59
N ALA A 21 -1.72 -2.04 16.29
CA ALA A 21 -0.30 -1.70 16.17
C ALA A 21 0.29 -2.05 14.78
N VAL A 22 -0.13 -3.18 14.20
CA VAL A 22 0.33 -3.62 12.86
C VAL A 22 -0.39 -2.86 11.74
N LEU A 23 -1.63 -2.39 11.97
CA LEU A 23 -2.41 -1.62 10.99
C LEU A 23 -2.18 -0.10 11.06
N SER A 24 -1.43 0.42 12.05
CA SER A 24 -1.27 1.87 12.27
C SER A 24 0.11 2.46 11.92
N ALA A 25 1.06 1.70 11.38
CA ALA A 25 2.37 2.25 10.99
C ALA A 25 2.40 2.51 9.47
N PRO A 26 2.39 3.80 9.06
CA PRO A 26 3.67 4.46 8.79
C PRO A 26 3.80 5.92 9.28
N LEU A 27 2.90 6.42 10.16
CA LEU A 27 2.94 7.83 10.57
C LEU A 27 4.13 8.17 11.49
N ALA A 28 4.71 7.19 12.19
CA ALA A 28 5.83 7.41 13.11
C ALA A 28 7.18 7.63 12.40
N GLN A 29 7.29 7.31 11.11
CA GLN A 29 8.49 7.54 10.29
C GLN A 29 8.37 8.74 9.37
N ALA A 30 7.23 9.45 9.40
CA ALA A 30 7.13 10.71 8.69
C ALA A 30 8.03 11.74 9.38
N ALA A 31 9.12 12.09 8.71
CA ALA A 31 10.07 13.03 9.27
C ALA A 31 9.48 14.44 9.21
N PRO A 32 9.69 15.29 10.24
CA PRO A 32 9.38 16.71 10.14
C PRO A 32 10.06 17.32 8.91
N GLY A 33 9.35 18.16 8.17
CA GLY A 33 9.91 18.80 6.98
C GLY A 33 10.01 17.89 5.76
N THR A 34 9.08 16.95 5.59
CA THR A 34 8.90 16.22 4.32
C THR A 34 7.61 16.64 3.62
N ARG A 35 7.59 16.60 2.29
CA ARG A 35 6.39 16.89 1.48
C ARG A 35 6.29 15.93 0.30
N TRP A 36 5.07 15.71 -0.18
CA TRP A 36 4.84 15.01 -1.43
C TRP A 36 5.12 15.93 -2.62
N GLU A 37 6.07 15.56 -3.46
CA GLU A 37 6.14 16.05 -4.83
C GLU A 37 5.20 15.21 -5.70
N ILE A 38 4.17 15.84 -6.25
CA ILE A 38 3.15 15.19 -7.04
C ILE A 38 3.42 15.46 -8.52
N VAL A 39 3.70 14.41 -9.26
CA VAL A 39 3.85 14.44 -10.72
C VAL A 39 2.60 13.83 -11.34
N PRO A 40 1.79 14.63 -12.06
CA PRO A 40 0.58 14.12 -12.70
C PRO A 40 0.94 13.11 -13.79
N CYS A 41 0.11 12.08 -13.92
CA CYS A 41 0.18 11.17 -15.05
C CYS A 41 -0.39 11.85 -16.31
N ALA A 42 0.01 11.35 -17.49
CA ALA A 42 -0.54 11.83 -18.76
C ALA A 42 -2.06 11.59 -18.81
N ALA A 43 -2.78 12.42 -19.57
CA ALA A 43 -4.22 12.30 -19.72
C ALA A 43 -4.63 10.87 -20.15
N GLY A 44 -5.62 10.29 -19.47
CA GLY A 44 -6.06 8.91 -19.69
C GLY A 44 -5.23 7.85 -18.96
N SER A 45 -4.20 8.23 -18.22
CA SER A 45 -3.44 7.35 -17.33
C SER A 45 -3.52 7.82 -15.88
N LYS A 46 -3.36 6.89 -14.95
CA LYS A 46 -3.37 7.15 -13.50
C LYS A 46 -2.27 6.35 -12.82
N ALA A 47 -1.82 6.82 -11.66
CA ALA A 47 -0.82 6.14 -10.86
C ALA A 47 -1.39 4.85 -10.27
N LEU A 48 -0.91 3.71 -10.73
CA LEU A 48 -1.37 2.40 -10.29
C LEU A 48 -0.20 1.51 -9.87
N TRP A 49 -0.41 0.79 -8.77
CA TRP A 49 0.47 -0.29 -8.37
C TRP A 49 0.25 -1.52 -9.25
N LEU A 50 1.33 -1.98 -9.86
CA LEU A 50 1.41 -3.16 -10.72
C LEU A 50 2.15 -4.29 -10.00
N PRO A 51 1.70 -5.54 -10.14
CA PRO A 51 2.44 -6.69 -9.64
C PRO A 51 3.73 -6.88 -10.45
N ARG A 52 4.89 -7.05 -9.79
CA ARG A 52 6.12 -7.41 -10.49
C ARG A 52 6.04 -8.85 -11.04
N VAL A 53 6.72 -9.09 -12.15
CA VAL A 53 6.76 -10.40 -12.81
C VAL A 53 7.92 -11.25 -12.30
N ASP A 54 9.10 -10.65 -12.12
CA ASP A 54 10.35 -11.41 -11.90
C ASP A 54 10.70 -11.65 -10.44
N LYS A 55 10.17 -10.82 -9.53
CA LYS A 55 10.49 -10.87 -8.10
C LYS A 55 9.33 -10.43 -7.23
N PHE A 56 9.42 -10.71 -5.94
CA PHE A 56 8.46 -10.23 -4.96
C PHE A 56 8.36 -8.71 -4.94
N GLY A 57 7.14 -8.20 -4.79
CA GLY A 57 6.82 -6.79 -4.70
C GLY A 57 6.09 -6.23 -5.93
N THR A 58 6.09 -4.91 -5.99
CA THR A 58 5.22 -4.14 -6.88
C THR A 58 5.98 -2.97 -7.48
N ASP A 59 5.40 -2.38 -8.52
CA ASP A 59 5.92 -1.19 -9.15
C ASP A 59 4.80 -0.16 -9.30
N LEU A 60 5.10 1.10 -9.02
CA LEU A 60 4.15 2.19 -9.19
C LEU A 60 4.47 2.91 -10.51
N SER A 61 3.50 2.96 -11.41
CA SER A 61 3.67 3.66 -12.69
C SER A 61 2.37 4.31 -13.16
N CYS A 62 2.51 5.28 -14.07
CA CYS A 62 1.38 5.85 -14.78
C CYS A 62 0.92 4.87 -15.85
N THR A 63 -0.28 4.34 -15.69
CA THR A 63 -0.85 3.34 -16.61
C THR A 63 -2.37 3.42 -16.61
N THR A 64 -3.05 2.52 -17.31
CA THR A 64 -4.51 2.46 -17.34
C THR A 64 -5.04 1.30 -16.51
N GLU A 65 -6.32 1.33 -16.16
CA GLU A 65 -6.94 0.23 -15.41
C GLU A 65 -7.00 -1.06 -16.21
N GLU A 66 -7.13 -0.95 -17.53
CA GLU A 66 -7.12 -2.08 -18.45
C GLU A 66 -5.74 -2.74 -18.46
N ALA A 67 -4.67 -1.95 -18.54
CA ALA A 67 -3.30 -2.46 -18.48
C ALA A 67 -2.99 -3.12 -17.13
N ARG A 68 -3.43 -2.52 -16.01
CA ARG A 68 -3.32 -3.13 -14.68
C ARG A 68 -4.08 -4.45 -14.62
N SER A 69 -5.31 -4.50 -15.14
CA SER A 69 -6.13 -5.71 -15.16
C SER A 69 -5.49 -6.81 -15.98
N ALA A 70 -4.88 -6.48 -17.12
CA ALA A 70 -4.11 -7.42 -17.93
C ALA A 70 -2.89 -7.96 -17.17
N ALA A 71 -2.16 -7.12 -16.43
CA ALA A 71 -1.03 -7.54 -15.61
C ALA A 71 -1.45 -8.47 -14.46
N VAL A 72 -2.57 -8.17 -13.80
CA VAL A 72 -3.17 -9.03 -12.77
C VAL A 72 -3.59 -10.37 -13.37
N LYS A 73 -4.29 -10.36 -14.50
CA LYS A 73 -4.69 -11.59 -15.20
C LYS A 73 -3.48 -12.44 -15.57
N ALA A 74 -2.44 -11.84 -16.15
CA ALA A 74 -1.21 -12.55 -16.47
C ALA A 74 -0.49 -13.12 -15.23
N ALA A 75 -0.58 -12.45 -14.08
CA ALA A 75 -0.04 -12.95 -12.83
C ALA A 75 -0.84 -14.17 -12.31
N VAL A 76 -2.17 -14.11 -12.34
CA VAL A 76 -3.04 -15.23 -11.94
C VAL A 76 -2.88 -16.42 -12.88
N ASP A 77 -2.94 -16.19 -14.20
CA ASP A 77 -2.85 -17.25 -15.22
C ASP A 77 -1.48 -17.97 -15.18
N SER A 78 -0.44 -17.34 -14.61
CA SER A 78 0.88 -17.95 -14.48
C SER A 78 0.97 -19.09 -13.45
N GLY A 79 0.00 -19.19 -12.53
CA GLY A 79 0.04 -20.15 -11.43
C GLY A 79 1.16 -19.94 -10.40
N SER A 80 1.98 -18.89 -10.54
CA SER A 80 3.09 -18.60 -9.61
C SER A 80 2.57 -18.01 -8.30
N PRO A 81 2.83 -18.65 -7.14
CA PRO A 81 2.46 -18.11 -5.83
C PRO A 81 3.04 -16.71 -5.58
N THR A 82 4.27 -16.47 -6.01
CA THR A 82 4.93 -15.16 -5.89
C THR A 82 4.18 -14.09 -6.67
N ARG A 83 3.79 -14.38 -7.91
CA ARG A 83 3.08 -13.40 -8.76
C ARG A 83 1.68 -13.12 -8.24
N MET A 84 0.98 -14.13 -7.72
CA MET A 84 -0.31 -13.94 -7.05
C MET A 84 -0.17 -13.09 -5.77
N MET A 85 0.88 -13.30 -4.99
CA MET A 85 1.15 -12.46 -3.81
C MET A 85 1.45 -11.00 -4.20
N ASN A 86 2.17 -10.78 -5.30
CA ASN A 86 2.43 -9.42 -5.81
C ASN A 86 1.13 -8.70 -6.19
N VAL A 87 0.12 -9.41 -6.71
CA VAL A 87 -1.21 -8.83 -6.98
C VAL A 87 -1.86 -8.36 -5.68
N ALA A 88 -1.83 -9.20 -4.63
CA ALA A 88 -2.41 -8.84 -3.34
C ALA A 88 -1.73 -7.61 -2.73
N ILE A 89 -0.39 -7.54 -2.81
CA ILE A 89 0.39 -6.39 -2.32
C ILE A 89 0.06 -5.14 -3.13
N ALA A 90 -0.01 -5.23 -4.46
CA ALA A 90 -0.34 -4.09 -5.31
C ALA A 90 -1.74 -3.56 -5.00
N PHE A 91 -2.69 -4.44 -4.71
CA PHE A 91 -4.03 -4.04 -4.29
C PHE A 91 -4.04 -3.38 -2.91
N ALA A 92 -3.34 -3.97 -1.94
CA ALA A 92 -3.22 -3.40 -0.59
C ALA A 92 -2.58 -2.00 -0.61
N GLN A 93 -1.51 -1.81 -1.37
CA GLN A 93 -0.85 -0.51 -1.53
C GLN A 93 -1.76 0.51 -2.22
N GLN A 94 -2.47 0.11 -3.28
CA GLN A 94 -3.43 1.00 -3.93
C GLN A 94 -4.53 1.47 -2.97
N LEU A 95 -4.97 0.60 -2.06
CA LEU A 95 -5.97 0.96 -1.06
C LEU A 95 -5.40 1.86 0.04
N ALA A 96 -4.19 1.58 0.53
CA ALA A 96 -3.52 2.43 1.51
C ALA A 96 -3.35 3.85 0.99
N ASP A 97 -2.98 3.97 -0.28
CA ASP A 97 -2.68 5.24 -0.93
C ASP A 97 -3.93 6.10 -1.21
N LYS A 98 -5.14 5.54 -1.17
CA LYS A 98 -6.39 6.32 -1.36
C LYS A 98 -6.55 7.47 -0.36
N SER A 99 -5.93 7.36 0.81
CA SER A 99 -6.00 8.37 1.86
C SER A 99 -4.91 9.45 1.74
N LEU A 100 -3.95 9.28 0.83
CA LEU A 100 -2.84 10.21 0.66
C LEU A 100 -3.30 11.50 -0.03
N THR A 101 -2.87 12.62 0.53
CA THR A 101 -2.99 13.95 -0.05
C THR A 101 -1.61 14.61 -0.12
N ALA A 102 -1.50 15.74 -0.82
CA ALA A 102 -0.26 16.49 -0.92
C ALA A 102 0.31 16.92 0.46
N SER A 103 -0.57 17.12 1.44
CA SER A 103 -0.21 17.53 2.80
C SER A 103 -0.09 16.35 3.77
N SER A 104 -0.32 15.11 3.32
CA SER A 104 -0.15 13.94 4.18
C SER A 104 1.32 13.80 4.61
N PRO A 105 1.58 13.49 5.90
CA PRO A 105 2.92 13.17 6.37
C PRO A 105 3.47 11.95 5.62
N CYS A 106 4.76 11.96 5.27
CA CYS A 106 5.35 10.91 4.44
C CYS A 106 6.78 10.56 4.86
N VAL A 107 7.21 9.34 4.53
CA VAL A 107 8.57 8.88 4.79
C VAL A 107 9.45 9.28 3.62
N LEU A 108 10.62 9.90 3.88
CA LEU A 108 11.54 10.34 2.83
C LEU A 108 11.84 9.22 1.82
N GLY A 109 11.68 9.52 0.53
CA GLY A 109 11.90 8.57 -0.57
C GLY A 109 10.73 7.61 -0.84
N ALA A 110 9.66 7.64 -0.03
CA ALA A 110 8.45 6.87 -0.31
C ALA A 110 7.80 7.30 -1.62
N LYS A 111 7.23 6.33 -2.34
CA LYS A 111 6.40 6.56 -3.51
C LYS A 111 4.98 6.08 -3.22
N GLY A 112 4.00 6.81 -3.74
CA GLY A 112 2.59 6.45 -3.57
C GLY A 112 1.71 7.04 -4.67
N ALA A 113 0.55 6.43 -4.88
CA ALA A 113 -0.49 6.97 -5.76
C ALA A 113 -1.28 8.06 -5.00
N VAL A 114 -0.91 9.34 -5.18
CA VAL A 114 -1.61 10.46 -4.57
C VAL A 114 -2.74 10.89 -5.51
N GLY A 115 -3.95 10.37 -5.25
CA GLY A 115 -5.06 10.47 -6.20
C GLY A 115 -4.77 9.69 -7.47
N GLU A 116 -4.67 10.38 -8.61
CA GLU A 116 -4.32 9.79 -9.90
C GLU A 116 -2.85 10.04 -10.31
N ALA A 117 -2.07 10.71 -9.45
CA ALA A 117 -0.71 11.14 -9.74
C ALA A 117 0.33 10.35 -8.95
N ILE A 118 1.58 10.33 -9.43
CA ILE A 118 2.69 9.73 -8.69
C ILE A 118 3.20 10.75 -7.68
N GLY A 119 3.10 10.40 -6.40
CA GLY A 119 3.76 11.11 -5.31
C GLY A 119 5.14 10.53 -5.05
N THR A 120 6.14 11.40 -4.88
CA THR A 120 7.41 11.04 -4.23
C THR A 120 7.61 11.92 -3.01
N CYS A 121 7.87 11.32 -1.86
CA CYS A 121 8.13 12.05 -0.63
C CYS A 121 9.57 12.59 -0.63
N LEU A 122 9.72 13.91 -0.54
CA LEU A 122 11.01 14.59 -0.51
C LEU A 122 11.16 15.41 0.76
N ALA A 123 12.40 15.79 1.08
CA ALA A 123 12.66 16.83 2.06
C ALA A 123 12.08 18.16 1.52
N ALA A 124 11.36 18.88 2.38
CA ALA A 124 10.63 20.08 2.04
C ALA A 124 11.55 21.26 1.72
#